data_AF-A0A2I0IR98-F1
#
_entry.id   AF-A0A2I0IR98-F1
#
_cell.length_a   1.000
_cell.length_b   1.000
_cell.length_c   1.000
_cell.angle_alpha   90.00
_cell.angle_beta   90.00
_cell.angle_gamma   90.00
#
_symmetry.space_group_name_H-M   'P 1'
#
loop_
_entity.id
_entity.type
_entity.pdbx_description
1 polymer ?
#
loop_
_entity_poly.entity_id
_entity_poly.type
_entity_poly.pdbx_seq_one_letter_code
_entity_poly.pdbx_strand_id
1 'polypeptide(L)'
;MGCTGPKSVIEVRNGLTFLDLIVQQIENLNSKYGCSVPLLLMNSFNTHDDTQKIVEKYSNSNIEIHTFNQSQYPRLVIEDFMPLPSKGQTGKDGWYPPGHGDVFSSLMNSGKLEALLAKGKEYVFVANSDNLGAIVDLKILNHLVNNKNEYCMEVTPKTLADVKGGTLISYEGKVQLLEIAQVPDEHVSEFKSIEKFKIFNTNNLWVNLKAVKRLVEADALKMEIIPNPKEVDGIKVLQLETAAGAAIRFFDRAIGINVPRSRFLPVKATSDLLLVQSDLYTLADGLVIRNSARTNPANPSIELGPEFKKVGNFLGRFKSIPSIIGLDSLKVSGDVWFGANVTLKGKVTISAKPGVKLEIPDGAILENKEINGPEDI
;
A
#
# COMPACT_ATOMS: atom_id res chain seq x y z
N MET A 1 -0.81 -1.53 -11.61
CA MET A 1 -0.68 -2.96 -11.93
C MET A 1 -1.80 -3.51 -12.83
N GLY A 2 -2.69 -2.65 -13.38
CA GLY A 2 -3.72 -3.09 -14.33
C GLY A 2 -4.84 -3.96 -13.73
N CYS A 3 -5.08 -3.83 -12.42
CA CYS A 3 -6.10 -4.60 -11.72
C CYS A 3 -7.49 -4.10 -12.09
N THR A 4 -8.41 -5.02 -12.34
CA THR A 4 -9.85 -4.74 -12.52
C THR A 4 -10.60 -4.62 -11.19
N GLY A 5 -10.02 -5.14 -10.10
CA GLY A 5 -10.55 -5.09 -8.74
C GLY A 5 -9.51 -4.57 -7.72
N PRO A 6 -9.77 -4.72 -6.40
CA PRO A 6 -8.87 -4.24 -5.36
C PRO A 6 -7.53 -4.97 -5.42
N LYS A 7 -6.42 -4.25 -5.16
CA LYS A 7 -5.09 -4.88 -5.09
C LYS A 7 -5.01 -6.01 -4.05
N SER A 8 -5.83 -5.93 -3.01
CA SER A 8 -5.83 -6.92 -1.92
C SER A 8 -6.21 -8.33 -2.37
N VAL A 9 -6.78 -8.49 -3.57
CA VAL A 9 -7.17 -9.80 -4.14
C VAL A 9 -6.11 -10.41 -5.02
N ILE A 10 -4.99 -9.72 -5.23
CA ILE A 10 -3.84 -10.29 -5.93
C ILE A 10 -3.26 -11.40 -5.04
N GLU A 11 -3.03 -12.55 -5.64
CA GLU A 11 -2.32 -13.65 -5.00
C GLU A 11 -0.87 -13.25 -4.69
N VAL A 12 -0.47 -13.44 -3.44
CA VAL A 12 0.89 -13.21 -2.95
C VAL A 12 1.65 -14.54 -2.97
N ARG A 13 1.15 -15.57 -2.28
CA ARG A 13 1.90 -16.83 -2.18
C ARG A 13 0.99 -18.00 -1.82
N ASN A 14 1.27 -19.18 -2.39
CA ASN A 14 0.57 -20.43 -2.08
C ASN A 14 -0.97 -20.33 -2.22
N GLY A 15 -1.47 -19.62 -3.23
CA GLY A 15 -2.92 -19.41 -3.40
C GLY A 15 -3.53 -18.34 -2.48
N LEU A 16 -2.74 -17.70 -1.61
CA LEU A 16 -3.21 -16.70 -0.65
C LEU A 16 -3.01 -15.29 -1.20
N THR A 17 -4.08 -14.51 -1.19
CA THR A 17 -4.10 -13.08 -1.50
C THR A 17 -3.63 -12.23 -0.32
N PHE A 18 -3.40 -10.92 -0.54
CA PHE A 18 -3.10 -10.02 0.57
C PHE A 18 -4.19 -10.04 1.65
N LEU A 19 -5.46 -10.06 1.24
CA LEU A 19 -6.58 -10.09 2.18
C LEU A 19 -6.58 -11.40 2.99
N ASP A 20 -6.29 -12.53 2.34
CA ASP A 20 -6.21 -13.82 3.04
C ASP A 20 -5.11 -13.81 4.11
N LEU A 21 -3.96 -13.20 3.79
CA LEU A 21 -2.85 -13.04 4.73
C LEU A 21 -3.22 -12.13 5.91
N ILE A 22 -3.88 -11.00 5.65
CA ILE A 22 -4.35 -10.07 6.71
C ILE A 22 -5.37 -10.77 7.62
N VAL A 23 -6.30 -11.54 7.06
CA VAL A 23 -7.28 -12.31 7.85
C VAL A 23 -6.57 -13.33 8.74
N GLN A 24 -5.63 -14.11 8.20
CA GLN A 24 -4.85 -15.07 8.99
C GLN A 24 -4.10 -14.39 10.14
N GLN A 25 -3.51 -13.21 9.91
CA GLN A 25 -2.78 -12.48 10.96
C GLN A 25 -3.69 -12.13 12.15
N ILE A 26 -4.90 -11.65 11.89
CA ILE A 26 -5.86 -11.27 12.94
C ILE A 26 -6.48 -12.51 13.60
N GLU A 27 -6.79 -13.56 12.84
CA GLU A 27 -7.29 -14.82 13.37
C GLU A 27 -6.27 -15.49 14.30
N ASN A 28 -4.98 -15.47 13.93
CA ASN A 28 -3.89 -15.97 14.75
C ASN A 28 -3.72 -15.13 16.02
N LEU A 29 -3.87 -13.80 15.92
CA LEU A 29 -3.86 -12.90 17.08
C LEU A 29 -5.00 -13.25 18.06
N ASN A 30 -6.22 -13.42 17.54
CA ASN A 30 -7.41 -13.78 18.32
C ASN A 30 -7.24 -15.12 19.03
N SER A 31 -6.79 -16.13 18.29
CA SER A 31 -6.59 -17.48 18.82
C SER A 31 -5.47 -17.52 19.86
N LYS A 32 -4.36 -16.82 19.62
CA LYS A 32 -3.21 -16.80 20.53
C LYS A 32 -3.50 -16.11 21.86
N TYR A 33 -4.24 -15.01 21.85
CA TYR A 33 -4.48 -14.18 23.04
C TYR A 33 -5.89 -14.33 23.62
N GLY A 34 -6.75 -15.18 23.03
CA GLY A 34 -8.15 -15.31 23.43
C GLY A 34 -8.94 -14.01 23.28
N CYS A 35 -8.55 -13.16 22.32
CA CYS A 35 -9.18 -11.87 22.07
C CYS A 35 -10.10 -11.89 20.84
N SER A 36 -10.87 -10.81 20.66
CA SER A 36 -11.70 -10.59 19.46
C SER A 36 -11.39 -9.21 18.89
N VAL A 37 -10.38 -9.16 18.04
CA VAL A 37 -9.97 -7.99 17.27
C VAL A 37 -10.75 -7.98 15.96
N PRO A 38 -11.58 -6.95 15.71
CA PRO A 38 -12.31 -6.84 14.46
C PRO A 38 -11.40 -6.32 13.34
N LEU A 39 -11.59 -6.84 12.13
CA LEU A 39 -10.96 -6.35 10.90
C LEU A 39 -11.95 -5.47 10.15
N LEU A 40 -11.56 -4.22 9.87
CA LEU A 40 -12.37 -3.29 9.09
C LEU A 40 -11.76 -3.09 7.70
N LEU A 41 -12.56 -3.31 6.65
CA LEU A 41 -12.19 -3.09 5.26
C LEU A 41 -12.95 -1.87 4.73
N MET A 42 -12.24 -0.75 4.59
CA MET A 42 -12.74 0.44 3.90
C MET A 42 -12.67 0.23 2.39
N ASN A 43 -13.82 -0.04 1.78
CA ASN A 43 -13.98 -0.27 0.36
C ASN A 43 -14.33 1.03 -0.39
N SER A 44 -14.45 0.93 -1.71
CA SER A 44 -15.07 1.93 -2.58
C SER A 44 -16.07 1.23 -3.49
N PHE A 45 -16.90 2.00 -4.21
CA PHE A 45 -17.77 1.47 -5.25
C PHE A 45 -17.02 0.70 -6.38
N ASN A 46 -15.70 0.88 -6.49
CA ASN A 46 -14.86 0.13 -7.44
C ASN A 46 -14.36 -1.21 -6.89
N THR A 47 -14.39 -1.42 -5.57
CA THR A 47 -13.73 -2.55 -4.91
C THR A 47 -14.67 -3.39 -4.06
N HIS A 48 -15.85 -2.89 -3.72
CA HIS A 48 -16.76 -3.53 -2.76
C HIS A 48 -17.13 -4.96 -3.15
N ASP A 49 -17.66 -5.16 -4.37
CA ASP A 49 -18.21 -6.45 -4.80
C ASP A 49 -17.15 -7.55 -4.83
N ASP A 50 -15.93 -7.22 -5.24
CA ASP A 50 -14.82 -8.19 -5.27
C ASP A 50 -14.28 -8.49 -3.86
N THR A 51 -14.27 -7.49 -2.97
CA THR A 51 -13.92 -7.72 -1.56
C THR A 51 -14.95 -8.64 -0.89
N GLN A 52 -16.26 -8.45 -1.12
CA GLN A 52 -17.32 -9.27 -0.48
C GLN A 52 -17.17 -10.76 -0.80
N LYS A 53 -16.94 -11.10 -2.08
CA LYS A 53 -16.74 -12.50 -2.51
C LYS A 53 -15.60 -13.21 -1.78
N ILE A 54 -14.58 -12.47 -1.32
CA ILE A 54 -13.47 -13.05 -0.56
C ILE A 54 -13.81 -13.14 0.92
N VAL A 55 -14.45 -12.10 1.48
CA VAL A 55 -14.88 -12.09 2.88
C VAL A 55 -15.86 -13.23 3.18
N GLU A 56 -16.72 -13.61 2.24
CA GLU A 56 -17.65 -14.75 2.37
C GLU A 56 -16.96 -16.08 2.73
N LYS A 57 -15.72 -16.28 2.26
CA LYS A 57 -14.90 -17.46 2.58
C LYS A 57 -14.59 -17.60 4.07
N TYR A 58 -14.64 -16.48 4.81
CA TYR A 58 -14.27 -16.37 6.22
C TYR A 58 -15.46 -16.35 7.17
N SER A 59 -16.66 -16.67 6.69
CA SER A 59 -17.89 -16.71 7.49
C SER A 59 -17.82 -17.66 8.70
N ASN A 60 -16.99 -18.70 8.64
CA ASN A 60 -16.77 -19.67 9.72
C ASN A 60 -15.44 -19.47 10.46
N SER A 61 -14.69 -18.40 10.17
CA SER A 61 -13.40 -18.11 10.80
C SER A 61 -13.55 -17.37 12.12
N ASN A 62 -12.54 -17.46 12.99
CA ASN A 62 -12.54 -16.81 14.30
C ASN A 62 -12.14 -15.32 14.22
N ILE A 63 -12.87 -14.55 13.40
CA ILE A 63 -12.60 -13.15 13.12
C ILE A 63 -13.90 -12.40 12.77
N GLU A 64 -14.09 -11.25 13.39
CA GLU A 64 -15.17 -10.33 13.02
C GLU A 64 -14.69 -9.42 11.88
N ILE A 65 -15.17 -9.65 10.65
CA ILE A 65 -14.85 -8.82 9.49
C ILE A 65 -16.01 -7.85 9.22
N HIS A 66 -15.67 -6.56 9.13
CA HIS A 66 -16.60 -5.50 8.77
C HIS A 66 -16.16 -4.83 7.48
N THR A 67 -17.13 -4.55 6.61
CA THR A 67 -16.92 -3.77 5.39
C THR A 67 -17.75 -2.49 5.46
N PHE A 68 -17.21 -1.38 4.96
CA PHE A 68 -17.98 -0.18 4.70
C PHE A 68 -17.41 0.52 3.46
N ASN A 69 -18.25 1.24 2.73
CA ASN A 69 -17.78 2.03 1.59
C ASN A 69 -17.40 3.44 2.06
N GLN A 70 -16.29 3.92 1.53
CA GLN A 70 -15.95 5.33 1.59
C GLN A 70 -16.85 6.14 0.65
N SER A 71 -16.80 7.47 0.77
CA SER A 71 -17.58 8.41 -0.03
C SER A 71 -17.34 8.23 -1.54
N GLN A 72 -18.32 8.66 -2.34
CA GLN A 72 -18.27 8.69 -3.80
C GLN A 72 -18.53 10.11 -4.27
N TYR A 73 -17.48 10.80 -4.75
CA TYR A 73 -17.58 12.19 -5.20
C TYR A 73 -17.57 12.28 -6.73
N PRO A 74 -18.24 13.29 -7.31
CA PRO A 74 -18.26 13.48 -8.75
C PRO A 74 -16.93 14.07 -9.23
N ARG A 75 -16.34 13.50 -10.29
CA ARG A 75 -15.21 14.12 -10.99
C ARG A 75 -15.66 15.50 -11.52
N LEU A 76 -14.79 16.50 -11.46
CA LEU A 76 -15.08 17.84 -11.97
C LEU A 76 -14.42 18.02 -13.33
N VAL A 77 -15.12 18.57 -14.32
CA VAL A 77 -14.49 18.91 -15.60
C VAL A 77 -13.62 20.15 -15.41
N ILE A 78 -12.37 20.13 -15.87
CA ILE A 78 -11.42 21.23 -15.58
C ILE A 78 -11.85 22.53 -16.27
N GLU A 79 -12.44 22.44 -17.46
CA GLU A 79 -12.79 23.61 -18.27
C GLU A 79 -13.85 24.52 -17.62
N ASP A 80 -14.88 23.95 -17.00
CA ASP A 80 -16.01 24.70 -16.45
C ASP A 80 -16.34 24.35 -14.99
N PHE A 81 -15.52 23.50 -14.36
CA PHE A 81 -15.65 23.06 -12.97
C PHE A 81 -16.99 22.37 -12.64
N MET A 82 -17.73 21.92 -13.66
CA MET A 82 -19.00 21.24 -13.48
C MET A 82 -18.80 19.75 -13.16
N PRO A 83 -19.64 19.15 -12.30
CA PRO A 83 -19.65 17.71 -12.10
C PRO A 83 -19.82 16.96 -13.42
N LEU A 84 -18.90 16.04 -13.72
CA LEU A 84 -18.94 15.19 -14.91
C LEU A 84 -20.26 14.39 -15.02
N PRO A 85 -20.84 13.86 -13.93
CA PRO A 85 -22.18 13.24 -13.99
C PRO A 85 -23.29 14.18 -14.49
N SER A 86 -23.20 15.48 -14.21
CA SER A 86 -24.17 16.47 -14.71
C SER A 86 -24.07 16.71 -16.22
N LYS A 87 -22.98 16.27 -16.87
CA LYS A 87 -22.81 16.28 -18.33
C LYS A 87 -23.23 14.97 -19.01
N GLY A 88 -23.98 14.12 -18.32
CA GLY A 88 -24.49 12.85 -18.83
C GLY A 88 -23.59 11.63 -18.56
N GLN A 89 -22.41 11.83 -17.98
CA GLN A 89 -21.48 10.75 -17.64
C GLN A 89 -21.75 10.21 -16.23
N THR A 90 -22.91 9.59 -16.04
CA THR A 90 -23.39 9.12 -14.72
C THR A 90 -22.85 7.75 -14.30
N GLY A 91 -22.18 7.02 -15.21
CA GLY A 91 -21.54 5.74 -14.94
C GLY A 91 -20.36 5.85 -13.97
N LYS A 92 -19.68 4.73 -13.67
CA LYS A 92 -18.58 4.67 -12.68
C LYS A 92 -17.48 5.71 -12.96
N ASP A 93 -17.22 6.00 -14.23
CA ASP A 93 -16.23 6.99 -14.66
C ASP A 93 -16.64 8.46 -14.42
N GLY A 94 -17.88 8.73 -14.05
CA GLY A 94 -18.29 10.03 -13.52
C GLY A 94 -17.80 10.31 -12.10
N TRP A 95 -17.35 9.29 -11.38
CA TRP A 95 -17.15 9.35 -9.93
C TRP A 95 -15.77 8.88 -9.48
N TYR A 96 -15.43 9.17 -8.22
CA TYR A 96 -14.20 8.70 -7.59
C TYR A 96 -14.30 8.65 -6.05
N PRO A 97 -13.55 7.76 -5.39
CA PRO A 97 -13.34 7.84 -3.95
C PRO A 97 -12.40 9.02 -3.62
N PRO A 98 -12.71 9.90 -2.65
CA PRO A 98 -11.96 11.14 -2.39
C PRO A 98 -10.66 10.95 -1.58
N GLY A 99 -9.92 9.89 -1.88
CA GLY A 99 -8.67 9.54 -1.21
C GLY A 99 -8.88 8.97 0.19
N HIS A 100 -7.79 8.47 0.77
CA HIS A 100 -7.84 7.76 2.05
C HIS A 100 -8.10 8.69 3.26
N GLY A 101 -8.03 10.02 3.10
CA GLY A 101 -8.43 10.96 4.16
C GLY A 101 -9.91 10.91 4.52
N ASP A 102 -10.75 10.38 3.63
CA ASP A 102 -12.18 10.16 3.89
C ASP A 102 -12.46 9.06 4.92
N VAL A 103 -11.44 8.29 5.35
CA VAL A 103 -11.58 7.23 6.35
C VAL A 103 -12.26 7.69 7.64
N PHE A 104 -12.00 8.91 8.09
CA PHE A 104 -12.56 9.42 9.35
C PHE A 104 -14.07 9.68 9.23
N SER A 105 -14.47 10.40 8.18
CA SER A 105 -15.88 10.70 7.90
C SER A 105 -16.66 9.43 7.56
N SER A 106 -16.10 8.55 6.73
CA SER A 106 -16.78 7.31 6.33
C SER A 106 -16.89 6.28 7.45
N LEU A 107 -15.89 6.19 8.34
CA LEU A 107 -15.99 5.34 9.53
C LEU A 107 -17.11 5.82 10.46
N MET A 108 -17.29 7.13 10.62
CA MET A 108 -18.39 7.70 11.39
C MET A 108 -19.75 7.54 10.69
N ASN A 109 -19.85 7.92 9.41
CA ASN A 109 -21.09 7.82 8.62
C ASN A 109 -21.60 6.37 8.49
N SER A 110 -20.71 5.38 8.53
CA SER A 110 -21.08 3.96 8.51
C SER A 110 -21.69 3.45 9.83
N GLY A 111 -21.65 4.25 10.91
CA GLY A 111 -22.04 3.85 12.27
C GLY A 111 -21.07 2.85 12.92
N LYS A 112 -19.99 2.47 12.23
CA LYS A 112 -18.99 1.52 12.75
C LYS A 112 -18.16 2.14 13.87
N LEU A 113 -17.88 3.45 13.79
CA LEU A 113 -17.19 4.15 14.86
C LEU A 113 -17.95 4.02 16.19
N GLU A 114 -19.24 4.34 16.20
CA GLU A 114 -20.13 4.25 17.36
C GLU A 114 -20.21 2.82 17.88
N ALA A 115 -20.38 1.84 16.99
CA ALA A 115 -20.43 0.43 17.38
C ALA A 115 -19.13 -0.06 18.03
N LEU A 116 -17.97 0.38 17.52
CA LEU A 116 -16.66 0.05 18.09
C LEU A 116 -16.46 0.71 19.47
N LEU A 117 -16.82 1.98 19.61
CA LEU A 117 -16.77 2.70 20.89
C LEU A 117 -17.69 2.06 21.93
N ALA A 118 -18.91 1.65 21.54
CA ALA A 118 -19.85 0.96 22.43
C ALA A 118 -19.32 -0.40 22.92
N LYS A 119 -18.48 -1.07 22.11
CA LYS A 119 -17.74 -2.29 22.48
C LYS A 119 -16.46 -2.00 23.29
N GLY A 120 -16.21 -0.74 23.69
CA GLY A 120 -15.04 -0.35 24.48
C GLY A 120 -13.72 -0.30 23.70
N LYS A 121 -13.74 -0.25 22.36
CA LYS A 121 -12.52 -0.10 21.56
C LYS A 121 -12.03 1.35 21.65
N GLU A 122 -10.72 1.54 21.84
CA GLU A 122 -10.12 2.87 22.02
C GLU A 122 -9.32 3.37 20.81
N TYR A 123 -8.66 2.47 20.09
CA TYR A 123 -7.80 2.80 18.96
C TYR A 123 -8.17 1.98 17.72
N VAL A 124 -7.95 2.57 16.55
CA VAL A 124 -7.93 1.90 15.25
C VAL A 124 -6.52 1.94 14.68
N PHE A 125 -6.06 0.81 14.15
CA PHE A 125 -4.84 0.72 13.35
C PHE A 125 -5.24 0.71 11.87
N VAL A 126 -4.83 1.74 11.14
CA VAL A 126 -5.12 1.95 9.72
C VAL A 126 -3.85 1.68 8.92
N ALA A 127 -3.96 0.83 7.91
CA ALA A 127 -2.88 0.56 6.97
C ALA A 127 -3.40 0.24 5.58
N ASN A 128 -2.50 0.32 4.61
CA ASN A 128 -2.74 -0.14 3.25
C ASN A 128 -2.97 -1.65 3.19
N SER A 129 -4.00 -2.11 2.49
CA SER A 129 -4.25 -3.54 2.28
C SER A 129 -3.18 -4.22 1.40
N ASP A 130 -2.35 -3.44 0.70
CA ASP A 130 -1.19 -3.89 -0.06
C ASP A 130 0.14 -3.81 0.71
N ASN A 131 0.13 -3.47 2.02
CA ASN A 131 1.34 -3.44 2.86
C ASN A 131 1.39 -4.66 3.79
N LEU A 132 2.17 -5.67 3.43
CA LEU A 132 2.31 -6.92 4.19
C LEU A 132 3.12 -6.77 5.49
N GLY A 133 3.86 -5.66 5.63
CA GLY A 133 4.60 -5.34 6.85
C GLY A 133 3.73 -4.72 7.95
N ALA A 134 2.52 -4.25 7.61
CA ALA A 134 1.63 -3.56 8.53
C ALA A 134 0.87 -4.53 9.44
N ILE A 135 1.57 -5.09 10.43
CA ILE A 135 1.00 -6.03 11.40
C ILE A 135 0.69 -5.34 12.74
N VAL A 136 -0.26 -5.85 13.52
CA VAL A 136 -0.56 -5.31 14.86
C VAL A 136 0.68 -5.40 15.76
N ASP A 137 1.13 -4.26 16.31
CA ASP A 137 2.23 -4.20 17.27
C ASP A 137 1.76 -3.67 18.63
N LEU A 138 1.73 -4.56 19.62
CA LEU A 138 1.24 -4.24 20.95
C LEU A 138 2.19 -3.30 21.73
N LYS A 139 3.47 -3.20 21.36
CA LYS A 139 4.40 -2.26 22.01
C LYS A 139 4.06 -0.83 21.61
N ILE A 140 3.74 -0.61 20.33
CA ILE A 140 3.27 0.68 19.84
C ILE A 140 1.95 1.02 20.53
N LEU A 141 0.96 0.14 20.48
CA LEU A 141 -0.34 0.37 21.12
C LEU A 141 -0.20 0.69 22.62
N ASN A 142 0.62 -0.08 23.35
CA ASN A 142 0.88 0.14 24.77
C ASN A 142 1.50 1.53 25.03
N HIS A 143 2.40 2.01 24.17
CA HIS A 143 2.94 3.37 24.29
C HIS A 143 1.83 4.42 24.15
N LEU A 144 0.95 4.29 23.15
CA LEU A 144 -0.11 5.25 22.87
C LEU A 144 -1.13 5.35 24.01
N VAL A 145 -1.53 4.20 24.55
CA VAL A 145 -2.47 4.12 25.68
C VAL A 145 -1.88 4.82 26.92
N ASN A 146 -0.63 4.50 27.28
CA ASN A 146 0.01 5.05 28.48
C ASN A 146 0.24 6.57 28.40
N ASN A 147 0.53 7.10 27.20
CA ASN A 147 0.80 8.52 26.99
C ASN A 147 -0.44 9.31 26.52
N LYS A 148 -1.57 8.62 26.27
CA LYS A 148 -2.83 9.17 25.74
C LYS A 148 -2.61 9.92 24.43
N ASN A 149 -1.81 9.37 23.52
CA ASN A 149 -1.58 9.95 22.20
C ASN A 149 -2.84 9.77 21.34
N GLU A 150 -3.44 10.84 20.81
CA GLU A 150 -4.64 10.66 19.99
C GLU A 150 -4.34 10.17 18.57
N TYR A 151 -3.12 10.39 18.07
CA TYR A 151 -2.69 9.99 16.73
C TYR A 151 -1.21 9.62 16.73
N CYS A 152 -0.87 8.52 16.08
CA CYS A 152 0.51 8.13 15.82
C CYS A 152 0.68 7.69 14.37
N MET A 153 1.66 8.29 13.69
CA MET A 153 2.09 7.87 12.36
C MET A 153 3.38 7.08 12.48
N GLU A 154 3.40 5.83 12.04
CA GLU A 154 4.66 5.13 11.89
C GLU A 154 5.43 5.74 10.72
N VAL A 155 6.68 6.12 10.97
CA VAL A 155 7.62 6.58 9.97
C VAL A 155 8.79 5.61 9.90
N THR A 156 9.47 5.53 8.76
CA THR A 156 10.68 4.72 8.63
C THR A 156 11.77 5.56 7.95
N PRO A 157 13.07 5.22 8.10
CA PRO A 157 14.13 6.00 7.47
C PRO A 157 13.99 6.03 5.94
N LYS A 158 14.19 7.21 5.34
CA LYS A 158 14.17 7.38 3.88
C LYS A 158 15.33 6.64 3.23
N THR A 159 15.04 6.02 2.10
CA THR A 159 16.04 5.55 1.12
C THR A 159 15.97 6.41 -0.14
N LEU A 160 16.87 6.18 -1.09
CA LEU A 160 16.85 6.85 -2.40
C LEU A 160 15.55 6.62 -3.18
N ALA A 161 14.82 5.53 -2.89
CA ALA A 161 13.52 5.26 -3.48
C ALA A 161 12.37 6.09 -2.88
N ASP A 162 12.55 6.66 -1.68
CA ASP A 162 11.49 7.30 -0.90
C ASP A 162 11.55 8.84 -0.93
N VAL A 163 12.43 9.42 -1.76
CA VAL A 163 12.73 10.87 -1.77
C VAL A 163 11.52 11.76 -2.05
N LYS A 164 10.46 11.22 -2.68
CA LYS A 164 9.21 11.94 -2.97
C LYS A 164 8.12 11.74 -1.92
N GLY A 165 8.30 10.82 -0.97
CA GLY A 165 7.29 10.53 0.05
C GLY A 165 7.17 11.63 1.10
N GLY A 166 5.95 11.84 1.58
CA GLY A 166 5.66 12.77 2.66
C GLY A 166 6.46 12.49 3.94
N THR A 167 6.84 13.56 4.63
CA THR A 167 7.65 13.51 5.86
C THR A 167 6.91 14.19 7.00
N LEU A 168 7.19 13.78 8.24
CA LEU A 168 6.75 14.54 9.40
C LEU A 168 7.69 15.70 9.67
N ILE A 169 7.10 16.86 10.01
CA ILE A 169 7.80 18.07 10.43
C ILE A 169 7.16 18.64 11.70
N SER A 170 7.90 19.47 12.41
CA SER A 170 7.35 20.36 13.45
C SER A 170 7.06 21.72 12.83
N TYR A 171 5.82 22.18 12.92
CA TYR A 171 5.38 23.47 12.38
C TYR A 171 4.30 24.06 13.29
N GLU A 172 4.42 25.35 13.64
CA GLU A 172 3.47 26.04 14.53
C GLU A 172 3.16 25.29 15.84
N GLY A 173 4.18 24.64 16.42
CA GLY A 173 4.06 23.90 17.68
C GLY A 173 3.32 22.55 17.57
N LYS A 174 2.98 22.10 16.36
CA LYS A 174 2.34 20.81 16.10
C LYS A 174 3.15 19.97 15.11
N VAL A 175 2.96 18.66 15.18
CA VAL A 175 3.45 17.75 14.15
C VAL A 175 2.48 17.77 12.97
N GLN A 176 3.00 17.84 11.75
CA GLN A 176 2.19 17.74 10.54
C GLN A 176 2.91 16.96 9.44
N LEU A 177 2.12 16.40 8.52
CA LEU A 177 2.60 15.76 7.31
C LEU A 177 2.87 16.84 6.25
N LEU A 178 4.11 16.90 5.77
CA LEU A 178 4.49 17.70 4.62
C LEU A 178 4.65 16.79 3.39
N GLU A 179 3.80 17.02 2.39
CA GLU A 179 3.85 16.37 1.08
C GLU A 179 4.51 17.26 0.03
N ILE A 180 5.09 16.67 -1.01
CA ILE A 180 5.78 17.42 -2.07
C ILE A 180 4.87 18.45 -2.76
N ALA A 181 3.57 18.18 -2.86
CA ALA A 181 2.59 19.08 -3.47
C ALA A 181 2.39 20.39 -2.70
N GLN A 182 2.82 20.45 -1.44
CA GLN A 182 2.74 21.63 -0.57
C GLN A 182 4.05 22.44 -0.57
N VAL A 183 5.11 21.92 -1.22
CA VAL A 183 6.44 22.53 -1.22
C VAL A 183 6.58 23.42 -2.45
N PRO A 184 6.90 24.73 -2.29
CA PRO A 184 7.21 25.61 -3.40
C PRO A 184 8.37 25.06 -4.26
N ASP A 185 8.32 25.28 -5.58
CA ASP A 185 9.26 24.70 -6.54
C ASP A 185 10.75 24.97 -6.18
N GLU A 186 11.04 26.15 -5.64
CA GLU A 186 12.38 26.57 -5.19
C GLU A 186 12.96 25.71 -4.05
N HIS A 187 12.11 25.04 -3.26
CA HIS A 187 12.53 24.20 -2.13
C HIS A 187 12.37 22.70 -2.38
N VAL A 188 11.92 22.28 -3.57
CA VAL A 188 11.70 20.86 -3.89
C VAL A 188 12.99 20.03 -3.81
N SER A 189 14.14 20.61 -4.18
CA SER A 189 15.44 19.95 -4.08
C SER A 189 15.81 19.65 -2.62
N GLU A 190 15.52 20.60 -1.72
CA GLU A 190 15.74 20.46 -0.28
C GLU A 190 14.80 19.43 0.33
N PHE A 191 13.52 19.43 -0.08
CA PHE A 191 12.54 18.43 0.37
C PHE A 191 12.95 16.99 0.02
N LYS A 192 13.54 16.81 -1.18
CA LYS A 192 14.06 15.52 -1.64
C LYS A 192 15.37 15.11 -0.98
N SER A 193 16.03 16.02 -0.26
CA SER A 193 17.28 15.70 0.45
C SER A 193 16.99 14.80 1.65
N ILE A 194 17.52 13.58 1.60
CA ILE A 194 17.48 12.62 2.71
C ILE A 194 18.33 13.08 3.91
N GLU A 195 19.21 14.07 3.73
CA GLU A 195 19.98 14.67 4.84
C GLU A 195 19.11 15.63 5.66
N LYS A 196 18.23 16.40 4.99
CA LYS A 196 17.29 17.32 5.63
C LYS A 196 16.07 16.59 6.18
N PHE A 197 15.42 15.79 5.35
CA PHE A 197 14.21 15.04 5.72
C PHE A 197 14.52 13.54 5.73
N LYS A 198 14.84 13.02 6.92
CA LYS A 198 15.40 11.66 7.12
C LYS A 198 14.36 10.55 7.21
N ILE A 199 13.09 10.90 7.38
CA ILE A 199 11.99 9.96 7.64
C ILE A 199 10.89 10.13 6.59
N PHE A 200 10.08 9.10 6.36
CA PHE A 200 8.87 9.23 5.56
C PHE A 200 7.71 8.44 6.17
N ASN A 201 6.50 8.87 5.82
CA ASN A 201 5.25 8.26 6.24
C ASN A 201 5.06 6.86 5.62
N THR A 202 4.85 5.86 6.46
CA THR A 202 4.54 4.48 6.02
C THR A 202 3.06 4.26 5.68
N ASN A 203 2.20 5.22 6.05
CA ASN A 203 0.75 5.13 6.06
C ASN A 203 0.19 4.03 7.00
N ASN A 204 1.01 3.58 7.95
CA ASN A 204 0.58 2.81 9.12
C ASN A 204 0.24 3.81 10.24
N LEU A 205 -1.03 3.96 10.56
CA LEU A 205 -1.56 5.03 11.40
C LEU A 205 -2.34 4.42 12.57
N TRP A 206 -2.07 4.88 13.79
CA TRP A 206 -2.80 4.49 14.98
C TRP A 206 -3.58 5.70 15.48
N VAL A 207 -4.90 5.59 15.58
CA VAL A 207 -5.76 6.74 15.85
C VAL A 207 -6.76 6.42 16.94
N ASN A 208 -6.90 7.32 17.91
CA ASN A 208 -7.85 7.20 18.99
C ASN A 208 -9.29 7.47 18.48
N LEU A 209 -10.20 6.52 18.69
CA LEU A 209 -11.56 6.56 18.16
C LEU A 209 -12.41 7.68 18.78
N LYS A 210 -12.19 8.03 20.05
CA LYS A 210 -12.89 9.16 20.70
C LYS A 210 -12.46 10.49 20.09
N ALA A 211 -11.17 10.64 19.80
CA ALA A 211 -10.64 11.81 19.12
C ALA A 211 -11.20 11.94 17.69
N VAL A 212 -11.29 10.82 16.94
CA VAL A 212 -11.94 10.83 15.62
C VAL A 212 -13.37 11.34 15.72
N LYS A 213 -14.19 10.78 16.64
CA LYS A 213 -15.58 11.22 16.83
C LYS A 213 -15.67 12.72 17.09
N ARG A 214 -14.91 13.21 18.09
CA ARG A 214 -14.86 14.62 18.49
C ARG A 214 -14.52 15.54 17.31
N LEU A 215 -13.50 15.18 16.54
CA LEU A 215 -12.99 16.03 15.45
C LEU A 215 -13.90 16.01 14.22
N VAL A 216 -14.53 14.88 13.90
CA VAL A 216 -15.48 14.78 12.79
C VAL A 216 -16.81 15.47 13.13
N GLU A 217 -17.35 15.28 14.34
CA GLU A 217 -18.58 15.97 14.79
C GLU A 217 -18.44 17.49 14.82
N ALA A 218 -17.25 17.98 15.17
CA ALA A 218 -16.93 19.40 15.19
C ALA A 218 -16.53 19.95 13.80
N ASP A 219 -16.53 19.13 12.75
CA ASP A 219 -16.04 19.49 11.41
C ASP A 219 -14.63 20.13 11.43
N ALA A 220 -13.76 19.63 12.31
CA ALA A 220 -12.44 20.21 12.60
C ALA A 220 -11.33 19.67 11.68
N LEU A 221 -11.58 18.58 10.96
CA LEU A 221 -10.60 17.91 10.09
C LEU A 221 -10.46 18.63 8.73
N LYS A 222 -9.69 19.72 8.69
CA LYS A 222 -9.44 20.52 7.49
C LYS A 222 -8.13 20.14 6.77
N MET A 223 -8.00 18.88 6.34
CA MET A 223 -6.78 18.43 5.64
C MET A 223 -6.53 19.21 4.35
N GLU A 224 -5.26 19.26 3.92
CA GLU A 224 -4.90 19.80 2.62
C GLU A 224 -5.57 19.04 1.48
N ILE A 225 -6.09 19.81 0.52
CA ILE A 225 -6.71 19.29 -0.69
C ILE A 225 -5.60 18.86 -1.65
N ILE A 226 -5.71 17.65 -2.18
CA ILE A 226 -4.82 17.09 -3.19
C ILE A 226 -5.56 17.13 -4.53
N PRO A 227 -5.28 18.13 -5.39
CA PRO A 227 -5.82 18.15 -6.74
C PRO A 227 -5.10 17.09 -7.59
N ASN A 228 -5.88 16.18 -8.17
CA ASN A 228 -5.37 15.09 -9.00
C ASN A 228 -5.96 15.23 -10.41
N PRO A 229 -5.30 16.01 -11.31
CA PRO A 229 -5.75 16.16 -12.69
C PRO A 229 -5.59 14.84 -13.44
N LYS A 230 -6.64 14.43 -14.14
CA LYS A 230 -6.70 13.21 -14.95
C LYS A 230 -7.41 13.46 -16.27
N GLU A 231 -7.37 12.46 -17.12
CA GLU A 231 -8.14 12.41 -18.36
C GLU A 231 -9.00 11.14 -18.36
N VAL A 232 -10.28 11.31 -18.68
CA VAL A 232 -11.28 10.23 -18.73
C VAL A 232 -12.02 10.41 -20.05
N ASP A 233 -11.91 9.41 -20.94
CA ASP A 233 -12.51 9.45 -22.28
C ASP A 233 -12.21 10.75 -23.06
N GLY A 234 -10.97 11.24 -22.97
CA GLY A 234 -10.53 12.48 -23.62
C GLY A 234 -10.93 13.76 -22.89
N ILE A 235 -11.70 13.68 -21.80
CA ILE A 235 -12.13 14.83 -21.01
C ILE A 235 -11.15 15.04 -19.86
N LYS A 236 -10.56 16.24 -19.78
CA LYS A 236 -9.72 16.65 -18.65
C LYS A 236 -10.58 16.89 -17.41
N VAL A 237 -10.28 16.16 -16.35
CA VAL A 237 -11.04 16.16 -15.10
C VAL A 237 -10.14 16.39 -13.89
N LEU A 238 -10.72 16.88 -12.82
CA LEU A 238 -10.10 17.08 -11.52
C LEU A 238 -10.76 16.17 -10.48
N GLN A 239 -9.91 15.50 -9.70
CA GLN A 239 -10.29 14.78 -8.49
C GLN A 239 -9.71 15.53 -7.29
N LEU A 240 -10.55 15.80 -6.29
CA LEU A 240 -10.18 16.47 -5.06
C LEU A 240 -10.12 15.43 -3.94
N GLU A 241 -8.92 15.10 -3.51
CA GLU A 241 -8.68 14.06 -2.53
C GLU A 241 -8.08 14.65 -1.26
N THR A 242 -8.10 13.89 -0.16
CA THR A 242 -7.33 14.20 1.05
C THR A 242 -6.55 12.97 1.51
N ALA A 243 -5.50 13.19 2.30
CA ALA A 243 -4.68 12.13 2.87
C ALA A 243 -4.97 11.93 4.37
N ALA A 244 -5.18 10.67 4.78
CA ALA A 244 -5.40 10.33 6.20
C ALA A 244 -4.26 10.82 7.11
N GLY A 245 -3.02 10.76 6.61
CA GLY A 245 -1.84 11.25 7.32
C GLY A 245 -1.83 12.77 7.55
N ALA A 246 -2.46 13.55 6.68
CA ALA A 246 -2.56 15.01 6.84
C ALA A 246 -3.44 15.41 8.03
N ALA A 247 -4.31 14.51 8.49
CA ALA A 247 -5.16 14.77 9.64
C ALA A 247 -4.38 14.89 10.96
N ILE A 248 -3.14 14.38 11.03
CA ILE A 248 -2.33 14.30 12.26
C ILE A 248 -2.25 15.63 13.03
N ARG A 249 -2.22 16.77 12.33
CA ARG A 249 -2.11 18.11 12.95
C ARG A 249 -3.34 18.54 13.77
N PHE A 250 -4.48 17.90 13.54
CA PHE A 250 -5.74 18.20 14.24
C PHE A 250 -5.90 17.42 15.54
N PHE A 251 -5.09 16.37 15.75
CA PHE A 251 -5.14 15.52 16.92
C PHE A 251 -4.20 16.04 18.01
N ASP A 252 -4.64 15.91 19.26
CA ASP A 252 -3.86 16.28 20.42
C ASP A 252 -2.82 15.20 20.74
N ARG A 253 -1.63 15.64 21.18
CA ARG A 253 -0.50 14.73 21.53
C ARG A 253 -0.14 13.78 20.39
N ALA A 254 -0.28 14.25 19.15
CA ALA A 254 0.08 13.48 17.99
C ALA A 254 1.60 13.26 17.91
N ILE A 255 2.03 12.08 17.49
CA ILE A 255 3.45 11.70 17.41
C ILE A 255 3.78 10.95 16.11
N GLY A 256 5.07 10.92 15.79
CA GLY A 256 5.64 9.93 14.87
C GLY A 256 6.45 8.89 15.65
N ILE A 257 6.37 7.62 15.25
CA ILE A 257 7.25 6.56 15.77
C ILE A 257 8.11 6.02 14.64
N ASN A 258 9.44 6.05 14.82
CA ASN A 258 10.37 5.50 13.86
C ASN A 258 10.43 3.97 14.00
N VAL A 259 9.93 3.26 12.99
CA VAL A 259 9.85 1.79 12.95
C VAL A 259 10.89 1.19 12.00
N PRO A 260 11.30 -0.07 12.20
CA PRO A 260 12.10 -0.76 11.21
C PRO A 260 11.33 -0.92 9.89
N ARG A 261 12.05 -0.89 8.76
CA ARG A 261 11.47 -1.00 7.41
C ARG A 261 10.72 -2.32 7.18
N SER A 262 10.93 -3.34 8.03
CA SER A 262 10.12 -4.57 8.01
C SER A 262 8.62 -4.31 8.20
N ARG A 263 8.22 -3.17 8.77
CA ARG A 263 6.80 -2.75 8.88
C ARG A 263 6.26 -2.02 7.65
N PHE A 264 7.13 -1.76 6.67
CA PHE A 264 6.81 -1.08 5.42
C PHE A 264 7.24 -1.93 4.23
N LEU A 265 6.38 -2.88 3.86
CA LEU A 265 6.52 -3.78 2.73
C LEU A 265 5.32 -3.61 1.77
N PRO A 266 5.17 -2.44 1.12
CA PRO A 266 4.08 -2.19 0.18
C PRO A 266 4.33 -2.84 -1.18
N VAL A 267 3.25 -3.14 -1.90
CA VAL A 267 3.31 -3.63 -3.30
C VAL A 267 2.71 -2.60 -4.26
N LYS A 268 3.58 -1.76 -4.84
CA LYS A 268 3.19 -0.67 -5.74
C LYS A 268 3.26 -1.09 -7.21
N ALA A 269 4.28 -1.85 -7.58
CA ALA A 269 4.51 -2.40 -8.91
C ALA A 269 4.67 -3.93 -8.88
N THR A 270 4.72 -4.55 -10.05
CA THR A 270 4.95 -5.99 -10.20
C THR A 270 6.39 -6.40 -9.85
N SER A 271 7.34 -5.48 -9.87
CA SER A 271 8.68 -5.67 -9.28
C SER A 271 8.60 -5.91 -7.77
N ASP A 272 7.77 -5.13 -7.06
CA ASP A 272 7.54 -5.34 -5.62
C ASP A 272 6.81 -6.66 -5.37
N LEU A 273 5.88 -7.04 -6.26
CA LEU A 273 5.20 -8.32 -6.20
C LEU A 273 6.23 -9.45 -6.30
N LEU A 274 7.11 -9.43 -7.31
CA LEU A 274 8.17 -10.42 -7.47
C LEU A 274 9.01 -10.60 -6.19
N LEU A 275 9.34 -9.50 -5.49
CA LEU A 275 10.06 -9.57 -4.22
C LEU A 275 9.29 -10.40 -3.18
N VAL A 276 8.02 -10.09 -2.93
CA VAL A 276 7.23 -10.73 -1.86
C VAL A 276 6.78 -12.15 -2.21
N GLN A 277 6.65 -12.48 -3.49
CA GLN A 277 6.32 -13.84 -3.94
C GLN A 277 7.54 -14.78 -3.90
N SER A 278 8.76 -14.22 -3.92
CA SER A 278 10.00 -15.01 -3.99
C SER A 278 10.44 -15.65 -2.67
N ASP A 279 11.53 -16.42 -2.76
CA ASP A 279 12.25 -17.02 -1.64
C ASP A 279 13.04 -16.02 -0.76
N LEU A 280 13.02 -14.71 -1.06
CA LEU A 280 13.50 -13.67 -0.13
C LEU A 280 12.67 -13.62 1.16
N TYR A 281 11.43 -14.12 1.08
CA TYR A 281 10.55 -14.24 2.21
C TYR A 281 10.13 -15.70 2.40
N THR A 282 9.67 -15.97 3.60
CA THR A 282 8.97 -17.19 3.99
C THR A 282 7.58 -16.77 4.48
N LEU A 283 6.66 -17.71 4.54
CA LEU A 283 5.31 -17.47 5.04
C LEU A 283 5.08 -18.36 6.27
N ALA A 284 4.73 -17.74 7.40
CA ALA A 284 4.32 -18.45 8.60
C ALA A 284 3.17 -17.69 9.27
N ASP A 285 2.08 -18.37 9.59
CA ASP A 285 0.94 -17.79 10.33
C ASP A 285 0.38 -16.49 9.70
N GLY A 286 0.30 -16.43 8.37
CA GLY A 286 -0.13 -15.24 7.61
C GLY A 286 0.90 -14.11 7.54
N LEU A 287 2.08 -14.27 8.16
CA LEU A 287 3.16 -13.29 8.17
C LEU A 287 4.16 -13.57 7.06
N VAL A 288 4.47 -12.54 6.27
CA VAL A 288 5.56 -12.56 5.29
C VAL A 288 6.85 -12.18 5.99
N ILE A 289 7.66 -13.19 6.31
CA ILE A 289 8.84 -13.08 7.16
C ILE A 289 10.09 -13.12 6.30
N ARG A 290 11.07 -12.26 6.58
CA ARG A 290 12.36 -12.27 5.89
C ARG A 290 13.01 -13.65 6.00
N ASN A 291 13.40 -14.23 4.87
CA ASN A 291 14.09 -15.51 4.88
C ASN A 291 15.49 -15.36 5.51
N SER A 292 15.78 -16.15 6.54
CA SER A 292 17.05 -16.12 7.27
C SER A 292 18.23 -16.60 6.42
N ALA A 293 17.97 -17.34 5.35
CA ALA A 293 19.00 -17.72 4.38
C ALA A 293 19.50 -16.54 3.52
N ARG A 294 18.78 -15.40 3.51
CA ARG A 294 19.25 -14.16 2.87
C ARG A 294 20.28 -13.48 3.79
N THR A 295 21.55 -13.51 3.40
CA THR A 295 22.65 -12.89 4.16
C THR A 295 22.65 -11.35 4.07
N ASN A 296 22.28 -10.78 2.92
CA ASN A 296 22.17 -9.33 2.75
C ASN A 296 20.78 -8.83 3.19
N PRO A 297 20.65 -8.01 4.25
CA PRO A 297 19.35 -7.55 4.73
C PRO A 297 18.59 -6.71 3.70
N ALA A 298 19.26 -6.05 2.76
CA ALA A 298 18.64 -5.23 1.73
C ALA A 298 17.93 -6.07 0.65
N ASN A 299 16.83 -5.55 0.12
CA ASN A 299 16.19 -6.10 -1.07
C ASN A 299 17.05 -5.86 -2.32
N PRO A 300 17.05 -6.80 -3.29
CA PRO A 300 17.61 -6.50 -4.60
C PRO A 300 16.82 -5.41 -5.30
N SER A 301 17.50 -4.65 -6.16
CA SER A 301 16.84 -3.71 -7.07
C SER A 301 16.22 -4.47 -8.23
N ILE A 302 14.93 -4.31 -8.50
CA ILE A 302 14.23 -4.99 -9.60
C ILE A 302 13.56 -3.95 -10.49
N GLU A 303 13.99 -3.89 -11.75
CA GLU A 303 13.39 -3.08 -12.81
C GLU A 303 12.81 -4.02 -13.88
N LEU A 304 11.48 -4.05 -14.01
CA LEU A 304 10.79 -4.82 -15.04
C LEU A 304 10.18 -3.87 -16.08
N GLY A 305 10.37 -4.21 -17.35
CA GLY A 305 9.85 -3.47 -18.49
C GLY A 305 8.32 -3.33 -18.52
N PRO A 306 7.78 -2.46 -19.38
CA PRO A 306 6.35 -2.19 -19.49
C PRO A 306 5.51 -3.45 -19.75
N GLU A 307 6.09 -4.47 -20.36
CA GLU A 307 5.48 -5.78 -20.63
C GLU A 307 5.01 -6.48 -19.35
N PHE A 308 5.69 -6.24 -18.22
CA PHE A 308 5.39 -6.81 -16.90
C PHE A 308 4.50 -5.89 -16.05
N LYS A 309 4.10 -4.71 -16.53
CA LYS A 309 3.37 -3.71 -15.71
C LYS A 309 1.99 -4.18 -15.25
N LYS A 310 1.34 -5.05 -16.02
CA LYS A 310 0.02 -5.63 -15.69
C LYS A 310 0.21 -6.98 -15.00
N VAL A 311 -0.53 -7.25 -13.91
CA VAL A 311 -0.39 -8.51 -13.14
C VAL A 311 -0.59 -9.74 -14.02
N GLY A 312 -1.62 -9.76 -14.87
CA GLY A 312 -1.87 -10.90 -15.77
C GLY A 312 -0.68 -11.20 -16.69
N ASN A 313 -0.05 -10.17 -17.26
CA ASN A 313 1.14 -10.34 -18.10
C ASN A 313 2.36 -10.77 -17.26
N PHE A 314 2.55 -10.16 -16.09
CA PHE A 314 3.61 -10.53 -15.17
C PHE A 314 3.54 -12.02 -14.79
N LEU A 315 2.37 -12.49 -14.35
CA LEU A 315 2.15 -13.89 -13.99
C LEU A 315 2.33 -14.81 -15.20
N GLY A 316 1.80 -14.44 -16.37
CA GLY A 316 1.97 -15.22 -17.59
C GLY A 316 3.42 -15.38 -18.06
N ARG A 317 4.28 -14.41 -17.73
CA ARG A 317 5.70 -14.40 -18.11
C ARG A 317 6.61 -15.18 -17.17
N PHE A 318 6.14 -15.59 -15.99
CA PHE A 318 6.88 -16.41 -15.05
C PHE A 318 6.17 -17.75 -14.86
N LYS A 319 6.66 -18.82 -15.50
CA LYS A 319 6.08 -20.17 -15.33
C LYS A 319 6.15 -20.64 -13.88
N SER A 320 7.19 -20.23 -13.15
CA SER A 320 7.20 -20.17 -11.69
C SER A 320 7.98 -18.93 -11.24
N ILE A 321 7.78 -18.50 -10.00
CA ILE A 321 8.60 -17.42 -9.43
C ILE A 321 10.05 -17.90 -9.30
N PRO A 322 11.05 -17.16 -9.82
CA PRO A 322 12.45 -17.54 -9.72
C PRO A 322 12.96 -17.44 -8.28
N SER A 323 13.96 -18.27 -7.96
CA SER A 323 14.79 -18.05 -6.76
C SER A 323 15.62 -16.80 -6.96
N ILE A 324 15.53 -15.85 -6.02
CA ILE A 324 16.28 -14.58 -6.05
C ILE A 324 16.96 -14.30 -4.70
N ILE A 325 17.10 -15.32 -3.85
CA ILE A 325 17.74 -15.18 -2.53
C ILE A 325 19.20 -14.70 -2.63
N GLY A 326 19.89 -15.01 -3.73
CA GLY A 326 21.25 -14.56 -4.02
C GLY A 326 21.33 -13.33 -4.94
N LEU A 327 20.21 -12.66 -5.25
CA LEU A 327 20.16 -11.55 -6.21
C LEU A 327 20.59 -10.22 -5.57
N ASP A 328 21.31 -9.40 -6.32
CA ASP A 328 21.60 -7.99 -5.99
C ASP A 328 20.79 -7.02 -6.86
N SER A 329 20.70 -7.30 -8.17
CA SER A 329 19.87 -6.51 -9.08
C SER A 329 19.39 -7.32 -10.27
N LEU A 330 18.14 -7.09 -10.67
CA LEU A 330 17.53 -7.61 -11.89
C LEU A 330 17.00 -6.46 -12.73
N LYS A 331 17.40 -6.40 -14.00
CA LYS A 331 16.79 -5.53 -15.01
C LYS A 331 16.28 -6.37 -16.18
N VAL A 332 15.01 -6.23 -16.52
CA VAL A 332 14.37 -6.94 -17.64
C VAL A 332 13.70 -5.94 -18.57
N SER A 333 14.01 -6.00 -19.86
CA SER A 333 13.38 -5.14 -20.88
C SER A 333 13.04 -5.91 -22.15
N GLY A 334 11.91 -5.56 -22.78
CA GLY A 334 11.43 -6.22 -23.99
C GLY A 334 10.65 -7.52 -23.72
N ASP A 335 10.41 -8.31 -24.79
CA ASP A 335 9.58 -9.51 -24.74
C ASP A 335 10.31 -10.72 -24.15
N VAL A 336 10.44 -10.73 -22.81
CA VAL A 336 11.14 -11.77 -22.04
C VAL A 336 10.15 -12.67 -21.29
N TRP A 337 10.42 -13.98 -21.31
CA TRP A 337 9.66 -15.03 -20.66
C TRP A 337 10.59 -15.93 -19.83
N PHE A 338 10.12 -16.39 -18.67
CA PHE A 338 10.88 -17.21 -17.74
C PHE A 338 10.22 -18.59 -17.58
N GLY A 339 11.03 -19.63 -17.74
CA GLY A 339 10.70 -21.00 -17.41
C GLY A 339 10.52 -21.24 -15.92
N ALA A 340 10.25 -22.50 -15.57
CA ALA A 340 10.09 -22.94 -14.18
C ALA A 340 11.45 -23.11 -13.49
N ASN A 341 11.50 -22.92 -12.17
CA ASN A 341 12.67 -23.18 -11.33
C ASN A 341 13.94 -22.41 -11.73
N VAL A 342 13.80 -21.24 -12.34
CA VAL A 342 14.93 -20.35 -12.65
C VAL A 342 15.55 -19.80 -11.36
N THR A 343 16.88 -19.67 -11.31
CA THR A 343 17.63 -19.07 -10.20
C THR A 343 18.42 -17.87 -10.69
N LEU A 344 18.28 -16.72 -10.01
CA LEU A 344 18.98 -15.48 -10.34
C LEU A 344 19.89 -15.06 -9.18
N LYS A 345 21.17 -14.77 -9.47
CA LYS A 345 22.19 -14.40 -8.50
C LYS A 345 23.03 -13.19 -8.94
N GLY A 346 23.48 -12.39 -7.99
CA GLY A 346 24.29 -11.21 -8.26
C GLY A 346 23.56 -10.19 -9.13
N LYS A 347 24.21 -9.70 -10.18
CA LYS A 347 23.65 -8.69 -11.10
C LYS A 347 23.22 -9.33 -12.42
N VAL A 348 21.92 -9.32 -12.72
CA VAL A 348 21.37 -9.90 -13.96
C VAL A 348 20.65 -8.83 -14.78
N THR A 349 20.99 -8.74 -16.06
CA THR A 349 20.30 -7.87 -17.04
C THR A 349 19.85 -8.71 -18.23
N ILE A 350 18.58 -8.59 -18.61
CA ILE A 350 18.00 -9.31 -19.75
C ILE A 350 17.29 -8.30 -20.64
N SER A 351 17.75 -8.14 -21.87
CA SER A 351 17.27 -7.14 -22.80
C SER A 351 16.93 -7.79 -24.14
N ALA A 352 15.65 -7.96 -24.42
CA ALA A 352 15.18 -8.40 -25.71
C ALA A 352 15.07 -7.20 -26.66
N LYS A 353 15.75 -7.29 -27.82
CA LYS A 353 15.66 -6.28 -28.89
C LYS A 353 14.22 -6.22 -29.45
N PRO A 354 13.80 -5.10 -30.07
CA PRO A 354 12.49 -5.01 -30.70
C PRO A 354 12.22 -6.16 -31.67
N GLY A 355 11.08 -6.83 -31.52
CA GLY A 355 10.69 -7.98 -32.34
C GLY A 355 11.35 -9.31 -31.97
N VAL A 356 12.25 -9.34 -30.98
CA VAL A 356 12.89 -10.55 -30.48
C VAL A 356 12.18 -11.01 -29.21
N LYS A 357 11.88 -12.31 -29.13
CA LYS A 357 11.40 -12.98 -27.93
C LYS A 357 12.55 -13.72 -27.27
N LEU A 358 12.76 -13.52 -25.97
CA LEU A 358 13.72 -14.29 -25.17
C LEU A 358 12.97 -15.21 -24.20
N GLU A 359 13.31 -16.49 -24.22
CA GLU A 359 12.74 -17.51 -23.32
C GLU A 359 13.87 -18.09 -22.47
N ILE A 360 13.91 -17.73 -21.19
CA ILE A 360 14.85 -18.30 -20.23
C ILE A 360 14.37 -19.73 -19.90
N PRO A 361 15.19 -20.78 -20.13
CA PRO A 361 14.73 -22.16 -20.03
C PRO A 361 14.46 -22.59 -18.58
N ASP A 362 13.70 -23.67 -18.44
CA ASP A 362 13.42 -24.29 -17.14
C ASP A 362 14.75 -24.68 -16.44
N GLY A 363 14.88 -24.34 -15.15
CA GLY A 363 16.04 -24.66 -14.33
C GLY A 363 17.28 -23.78 -14.57
N ALA A 364 17.20 -22.76 -15.44
CA ALA A 364 18.34 -21.89 -15.73
C ALA A 364 18.89 -21.21 -14.47
N ILE A 365 20.22 -21.15 -14.35
CA ILE A 365 20.92 -20.42 -13.28
C ILE A 365 21.68 -19.26 -13.91
N LEU A 366 21.24 -18.03 -13.65
CA LEU A 366 21.85 -16.82 -14.16
C LEU A 366 22.56 -16.08 -13.03
N GLU A 367 23.88 -15.97 -13.12
CA GLU A 367 24.71 -15.32 -12.11
C GLU A 367 25.65 -14.30 -12.75
N ASN A 368 25.53 -13.03 -12.35
CA ASN A 368 26.37 -11.93 -12.87
C ASN A 368 26.42 -11.88 -14.40
N LYS A 369 25.26 -12.04 -15.05
CA LYS A 369 25.14 -12.26 -16.50
C LYS A 369 24.28 -11.19 -17.17
N GLU A 370 24.66 -10.81 -18.37
CA GLU A 370 23.89 -9.97 -19.28
C GLU A 370 23.44 -10.83 -20.48
N ILE A 371 22.16 -10.76 -20.82
CA ILE A 371 21.54 -11.49 -21.94
C ILE A 371 20.92 -10.46 -22.89
N ASN A 372 21.44 -10.35 -24.10
CA ASN A 372 21.00 -9.41 -25.13
C ASN A 372 20.40 -10.09 -26.38
N GLY A 373 20.51 -11.42 -26.46
CA GLY A 373 19.95 -12.25 -27.53
C GLY A 373 19.84 -13.72 -27.13
N PRO A 374 19.17 -14.56 -27.96
CA PRO A 374 19.08 -16.00 -27.72
C PRO A 374 20.44 -16.71 -27.61
N GLU A 375 21.47 -16.16 -28.26
CA GLU A 375 22.85 -16.63 -28.22
C GLU A 375 23.48 -16.55 -26.82
N ASP A 376 22.96 -15.68 -25.95
CA ASP A 376 23.47 -15.46 -24.61
C ASP A 376 22.79 -16.34 -23.56
N ILE A 377 21.75 -17.10 -23.91
CA ILE A 377 20.91 -17.84 -22.95
C ILE A 377 21.64 -19.07 -22.39
#